data_AF-A0A497KIN7-F1
#
_entry.id   AF-A0A497KIN7-F1
#
_cell.length_a   1.000
_cell.length_b   1.000
_cell.length_c   1.000
_cell.angle_alpha   90.00
_cell.angle_beta   90.00
_cell.angle_gamma   90.00
#
_symmetry.space_group_name_H-M   'P 1'
#
loop_
_entity.id
_entity.type
_entity.pdbx_description
1 polymer ?
#
loop_
_entity_poly.entity_id
_entity_poly.type
_entity_poly.pdbx_seq_one_letter_code
_entity_poly.pdbx_strand_id
1 'polypeptide(L)'
;MQKEKVLVLGLGEVGGSLYEVLVESGKFLVFALDLDINKMREAGASIPEGRVDVMHVCIPCFNREEFVKSVLEYIEKFDPKITIINSTVPPGTTEELKEKSKHFIAHSPIR
;
A
#
# COMPACT_ATOMS: atom_id res chain seq x y z
N MET A 1 11.41 -5.70 20.71
CA MET A 1 10.43 -6.28 19.78
C MET A 1 10.83 -5.86 18.37
N GLN A 2 10.70 -6.74 17.38
CA GLN A 2 10.96 -6.38 15.99
C GLN A 2 9.85 -5.44 15.53
N LYS A 3 10.21 -4.29 14.96
CA LYS A 3 9.24 -3.32 14.43
C LYS A 3 8.52 -3.93 13.23
N GLU A 4 7.20 -3.77 13.16
CA GLU A 4 6.40 -4.19 12.01
C GLU A 4 6.83 -3.41 10.76
N LYS A 5 6.86 -4.11 9.61
CA LYS A 5 7.16 -3.55 8.30
C LYS A 5 5.89 -3.03 7.65
N VAL A 6 5.84 -1.74 7.36
CA VAL A 6 4.69 -1.08 6.72
C VAL A 6 5.10 -0.56 5.35
N LEU A 7 4.39 -0.96 4.31
CA LEU A 7 4.61 -0.51 2.93
C LEU A 7 3.48 0.41 2.48
N VAL A 8 3.82 1.58 1.93
CA VAL A 8 2.89 2.48 1.26
C VAL A 8 3.09 2.43 -0.25
N LEU A 9 2.06 2.04 -1.00
CA LEU A 9 2.05 2.03 -2.45
C LEU A 9 1.45 3.34 -2.99
N GLY A 10 2.26 4.15 -3.66
CA GLY A 10 1.93 5.48 -4.15
C GLY A 10 2.27 6.56 -3.14
N LEU A 11 3.09 7.54 -3.55
CA LEU A 11 3.49 8.74 -2.82
C LEU A 11 2.82 9.98 -3.44
N GLY A 12 1.54 9.85 -3.79
CA GLY A 12 0.68 11.01 -4.07
C GLY A 12 0.32 11.78 -2.80
N GLU A 13 -0.71 12.62 -2.85
CA GLU A 13 -1.17 13.41 -1.71
C GLU A 13 -1.47 12.53 -0.48
N VAL A 14 -2.29 11.50 -0.67
CA VAL A 14 -2.70 10.59 0.40
C VAL A 14 -1.54 9.76 0.93
N GLY A 15 -0.82 9.10 0.03
CA GLY A 15 0.24 8.17 0.42
C GLY A 15 1.49 8.85 0.95
N GLY A 16 1.83 10.04 0.43
CA GLY A 16 2.95 10.85 0.93
C GLY A 16 2.71 11.29 2.37
N SER A 17 1.56 11.89 2.67
CA SER A 17 1.22 12.29 4.04
C SER A 17 1.13 11.09 4.99
N LEU A 18 0.57 9.97 4.54
CA LEU A 18 0.53 8.74 5.35
C LEU A 18 1.95 8.22 5.65
N TYR A 19 2.82 8.20 4.65
CA TYR A 19 4.22 7.78 4.80
C TYR A 19 4.95 8.67 5.82
N GLU A 20 4.82 9.99 5.71
CA GLU A 20 5.42 10.97 6.63
C GLU A 20 4.98 10.70 8.08
N VAL A 21 3.67 10.61 8.34
CA VAL A 21 3.14 10.34 9.68
C VAL A 21 3.64 9.00 10.24
N LEU A 22 3.71 7.95 9.40
CA LEU A 22 4.22 6.65 9.82
C LEU A 22 5.70 6.70 10.20
N VAL A 23 6.52 7.43 9.42
CA VAL A 23 7.94 7.62 9.69
C VAL A 23 8.15 8.43 10.97
N GLU A 24 7.46 9.56 11.09
CA GLU A 24 7.53 10.44 12.27
C GLU A 24 7.12 9.73 13.57
N SER A 25 6.19 8.76 13.48
CA SER A 25 5.79 7.97 14.64
C SER A 25 6.94 7.20 15.30
N GLY A 26 7.98 6.84 14.52
CA GLY A 26 9.10 6.02 14.96
C GLY A 26 8.74 4.58 15.35
N LYS A 27 7.47 4.15 15.20
CA LYS A 27 6.97 2.85 15.67
C LYS A 27 7.23 1.70 14.70
N PHE A 28 7.32 2.01 13.40
CA PHE A 28 7.35 1.02 12.32
C PHE A 28 8.66 1.08 11.52
N LEU A 29 8.93 0.03 10.75
CA LEU A 29 9.86 0.07 9.62
C LEU A 29 9.04 0.43 8.38
N VAL A 30 9.13 1.68 7.95
CA VAL A 30 8.27 2.22 6.90
C VAL A 30 9.00 2.20 5.57
N PHE A 31 8.30 1.72 4.55
CA PHE A 31 8.76 1.64 3.18
C PHE A 31 7.72 2.29 2.26
N ALA A 32 8.16 2.72 1.10
CA ALA A 32 7.25 3.23 0.08
C ALA A 32 7.72 2.86 -1.32
N LEU A 33 6.76 2.75 -2.23
CA LEU A 33 6.99 2.48 -3.64
C LEU A 33 6.10 3.38 -4.48
N ASP A 34 6.70 4.10 -5.42
CA ASP A 34 6.02 4.89 -6.43
C ASP A 34 6.65 4.60 -7.81
N LEU A 35 5.91 4.84 -8.88
CA LEU A 35 6.46 4.77 -10.24
C LEU A 35 7.39 5.95 -10.51
N ASP A 36 7.17 7.09 -9.83
CA ASP A 36 8.05 8.25 -9.86
C ASP A 36 9.21 8.09 -8.86
N ILE A 37 10.37 7.75 -9.39
CA ILE A 37 11.61 7.57 -8.61
C ILE A 37 12.01 8.87 -7.89
N ASN A 38 11.69 10.05 -8.43
CA ASN A 38 12.04 11.31 -7.78
C ASN A 38 11.25 11.48 -6.48
N LYS A 39 9.95 11.16 -6.47
CA LYS A 39 9.13 11.18 -5.24
C LYS A 39 9.70 10.26 -4.16
N MET A 40 10.16 9.07 -4.55
CA MET A 40 10.80 8.15 -3.62
C MET A 40 12.10 8.73 -3.04
N ARG A 41 12.93 9.36 -3.88
CA ARG A 41 14.19 9.99 -3.44
C ARG A 41 13.94 11.18 -2.53
N GLU A 42 12.98 12.04 -2.86
CA GLU A 42 12.60 13.21 -2.07
C GLU A 42 12.05 12.82 -0.69
N ALA A 43 11.21 11.78 -0.63
CA ALA A 43 10.69 11.25 0.62
C ALA A 43 11.71 10.44 1.44
N GLY A 44 12.92 10.20 0.90
CA GLY A 44 13.90 9.28 1.51
C GLY A 44 13.36 7.84 1.65
N ALA A 45 12.46 7.45 0.75
CA ALA A 45 11.83 6.14 0.78
C ALA A 45 12.77 5.02 0.34
N SER A 46 12.56 3.85 0.92
CA SER A 46 13.23 2.61 0.52
C SER A 46 12.21 1.53 0.19
N ILE A 47 12.64 0.51 -0.56
CA ILE A 47 11.83 -0.64 -0.95
C ILE A 47 12.10 -1.76 0.05
N PRO A 48 11.07 -2.46 0.56
CA PRO A 48 11.28 -3.53 1.52
C PRO A 48 11.87 -4.76 0.83
N GLU A 49 12.76 -5.46 1.54
CA GLU A 49 13.14 -6.82 1.20
C GLU A 49 12.18 -7.82 1.83
N GLY A 50 11.65 -8.72 0.98
CA GLY A 50 10.77 -9.81 1.38
C GLY A 50 9.38 -9.35 1.83
N ARG A 51 8.82 -10.08 2.80
CA ARG A 51 7.44 -9.90 3.26
C ARG A 51 7.26 -8.62 4.10
N VAL A 52 6.05 -8.06 4.08
CA VAL A 52 5.64 -6.92 4.92
C VAL A 52 4.47 -7.29 5.84
N ASP A 53 4.25 -6.52 6.90
CA ASP A 53 3.14 -6.77 7.82
C ASP A 53 1.87 -6.07 7.34
N VAL A 54 1.99 -4.81 6.92
CA VAL A 54 0.87 -3.98 6.46
C VAL A 54 1.22 -3.36 5.11
N MET A 55 0.31 -3.45 4.15
CA MET A 55 0.43 -2.78 2.86
C MET A 55 -0.72 -1.79 2.65
N HIS A 56 -0.41 -0.49 2.64
CA HIS A 56 -1.34 0.57 2.31
C HIS A 56 -1.35 0.82 0.79
N VAL A 57 -2.51 0.70 0.17
CA VAL A 57 -2.70 0.97 -1.26
C VAL A 57 -3.25 2.38 -1.43
N CYS A 58 -2.43 3.26 -2.02
CA CYS A 58 -2.74 4.66 -2.29
C CYS A 58 -2.55 5.02 -3.79
N ILE A 59 -2.41 4.02 -4.67
CA ILE A 59 -2.37 4.22 -6.12
C ILE A 59 -3.78 4.54 -6.67
N PRO A 60 -3.92 5.36 -7.72
CA PRO A 60 -5.22 5.71 -8.27
C PRO A 60 -5.93 4.50 -8.92
N CYS A 61 -7.26 4.48 -8.84
CA CYS A 61 -8.11 3.47 -9.48
C CYS A 61 -8.88 4.08 -10.65
N PHE A 62 -8.24 4.20 -11.82
CA PHE A 62 -8.91 4.68 -13.04
C PHE A 62 -9.75 3.58 -13.71
N ASN A 63 -9.24 2.35 -13.71
CA ASN A 63 -9.90 1.14 -14.18
C ASN A 63 -9.85 0.08 -13.08
N ARG A 64 -10.99 -0.54 -12.77
CA ARG A 64 -11.10 -1.53 -11.69
C ARG A 64 -10.27 -2.79 -11.98
N GLU A 65 -10.34 -3.32 -13.19
CA GLU A 65 -9.65 -4.57 -13.56
C GLU A 65 -8.13 -4.41 -13.48
N GLU A 66 -7.61 -3.30 -14.02
CA GLU A 66 -6.18 -2.97 -13.95
C GLU A 66 -5.74 -2.73 -12.50
N PHE A 67 -6.52 -2.00 -11.71
CA PHE A 67 -6.24 -1.77 -10.30
C PHE A 67 -6.19 -3.10 -9.52
N VAL A 68 -7.18 -3.97 -9.70
CA VAL A 68 -7.22 -5.29 -9.06
C VAL A 68 -6.00 -6.10 -9.44
N LYS A 69 -5.64 -6.13 -10.73
CA LYS A 69 -4.46 -6.83 -11.22
C LYS A 69 -3.18 -6.32 -10.54
N SER A 70 -2.95 -5.00 -10.55
CA SER A 70 -1.76 -4.41 -9.94
C SER A 70 -1.68 -4.69 -8.44
N VAL A 71 -2.79 -4.57 -7.71
CA VAL A 71 -2.79 -4.86 -6.26
C VAL A 71 -2.50 -6.34 -5.99
N LEU A 72 -3.03 -7.27 -6.80
CA LEU A 72 -2.71 -8.70 -6.68
C LEU A 72 -1.23 -9.00 -6.91
N GLU A 73 -0.61 -8.37 -7.92
CA GLU A 73 0.82 -8.51 -8.18
C GLU A 73 1.67 -8.03 -6.99
N TYR A 74 1.28 -6.92 -6.35
CA TYR A 74 1.95 -6.45 -5.14
C TYR A 74 1.70 -7.34 -3.91
N ILE A 75 0.49 -7.89 -3.76
CA ILE A 75 0.19 -8.88 -2.71
C ILE A 75 1.06 -10.13 -2.90
N GLU A 76 1.18 -10.64 -4.12
CA GLU A 76 2.03 -11.80 -4.41
C GLU A 76 3.51 -11.51 -4.13
N LYS A 77 3.99 -10.32 -4.52
CA LYS A 77 5.37 -9.90 -4.32
C LYS A 77 5.75 -9.73 -2.85
N PHE A 78 4.87 -9.13 -2.05
CA PHE A 78 5.20 -8.69 -0.69
C PHE A 78 4.50 -9.49 0.42
N ASP A 79 3.58 -10.40 0.08
CA ASP A 79 2.83 -11.27 1.00
C ASP A 79 2.43 -10.57 2.32
N PRO A 80 1.65 -9.46 2.25
CA PRO A 80 1.30 -8.68 3.42
C PRO A 80 0.36 -9.45 4.34
N LYS A 81 0.51 -9.33 5.67
CA LYS A 81 -0.50 -9.90 6.59
C LYS A 81 -1.87 -9.23 6.41
N ILE A 82 -1.89 -7.93 6.09
CA ILE A 82 -3.09 -7.19 5.74
C ILE A 82 -2.82 -6.12 4.68
N THR A 83 -3.74 -6.01 3.72
CA THR A 83 -3.78 -4.94 2.72
C THR A 83 -4.89 -3.95 3.06
N ILE A 84 -4.56 -2.66 3.16
CA ILE A 84 -5.51 -1.58 3.46
C ILE A 84 -5.60 -0.67 2.25
N ILE A 85 -6.77 -0.63 1.62
CA ILE A 85 -7.02 0.23 0.46
C ILE A 85 -7.48 1.60 0.95
N ASN A 86 -6.70 2.65 0.68
CA ASN A 86 -7.05 4.03 0.99
C ASN A 86 -7.59 4.78 -0.23
N SER A 87 -7.27 4.28 -1.43
CA SER A 87 -7.78 4.80 -2.69
C SER A 87 -9.32 4.73 -2.76
N THR A 88 -9.90 5.72 -3.43
CA THR A 88 -11.30 5.65 -3.86
C THR A 88 -11.42 4.57 -4.93
N VAL A 89 -12.24 3.54 -4.66
CA VAL A 89 -12.45 2.40 -5.56
C VAL A 89 -13.94 2.13 -5.74
N PRO A 90 -14.38 1.56 -6.88
CA PRO A 90 -15.77 1.16 -7.07
C PRO A 90 -16.23 0.09 -6.06
N PRO A 91 -17.53 0.02 -5.72
CA PRO A 91 -18.08 -1.07 -4.91
C PRO A 91 -17.74 -2.46 -5.46
N GLY A 92 -17.49 -3.41 -4.57
CA GLY A 92 -17.10 -4.79 -4.91
C GLY A 92 -15.60 -4.99 -5.17
N THR A 93 -14.80 -3.94 -5.28
CA THR A 93 -13.35 -4.05 -5.54
C THR A 93 -12.62 -4.80 -4.39
N THR A 94 -12.96 -4.47 -3.14
CA THR A 94 -12.38 -5.12 -1.95
C THR A 94 -12.76 -6.60 -1.85
N GLU A 95 -13.99 -6.94 -2.19
CA GLU A 95 -14.49 -8.33 -2.18
C GLU A 95 -13.76 -9.17 -3.23
N GLU A 96 -13.65 -8.67 -4.46
CA GLU A 96 -12.93 -9.34 -5.54
C GLU A 96 -11.45 -9.58 -5.19
N LEU A 97 -10.78 -8.58 -4.62
CA LEU A 97 -9.39 -8.74 -4.17
C LEU A 97 -9.27 -9.79 -3.08
N LYS A 98 -10.23 -9.86 -2.15
CA LYS A 98 -10.24 -10.85 -1.06
C LYS A 98 -10.42 -12.26 -1.61
N GLU A 99 -11.35 -12.44 -2.54
CA GLU A 99 -11.61 -13.74 -3.18
C GLU A 99 -10.40 -14.24 -3.98
N LYS A 100 -9.78 -13.36 -4.76
CA LYS A 100 -8.63 -13.70 -5.62
C LYS A 100 -7.34 -13.93 -4.83
N SER A 101 -7.07 -13.14 -3.80
CA SER A 101 -5.82 -13.23 -3.04
C SER A 101 -5.88 -14.17 -1.84
N LYS A 102 -7.07 -14.40 -1.26
CA LYS A 102 -7.27 -15.07 0.05
C LYS A 102 -6.54 -14.39 1.22
N HIS A 103 -6.14 -13.13 1.07
CA HIS A 103 -5.50 -12.32 2.12
C HIS A 103 -6.53 -11.49 2.89
N PHE A 104 -6.13 -10.95 4.04
CA PHE A 104 -6.94 -9.96 4.75
C PHE A 104 -6.88 -8.62 4.02
N ILE A 105 -8.05 -8.08 3.69
CA ILE A 105 -8.17 -6.81 2.97
C ILE A 105 -9.21 -5.95 3.67
N ALA A 106 -8.86 -4.69 3.90
CA ALA A 106 -9.75 -3.66 4.41
C ALA A 106 -9.83 -2.49 3.42
N HIS A 107 -10.97 -1.80 3.41
CA HIS A 107 -11.14 -0.52 2.71
C HIS A 107 -11.27 0.58 3.76
N SER A 108 -10.38 1.57 3.70
CA SER A 108 -10.32 2.72 4.59
C SER A 108 -10.18 4.00 3.73
N PRO A 109 -11.22 4.37 2.97
CA PRO A 109 -11.14 5.48 2.03
C PRO A 109 -10.85 6.79 2.77
N ILE A 110 -9.88 7.55 2.26
CA ILE A 110 -9.53 8.87 2.78
C ILE A 110 -10.38 9.92 2.05
N ARG A 111 -10.88 10.92 2.81
CA ARG A 111 -11.73 12.02 2.34
C ARG A 111 -11.10 13.35 2.67
#